data_AF-A0A2E3MW47-F1
#
_entry.id   AF-A0A2E3MW47-F1
#
_cell.length_a   1.000
_cell.length_b   1.000
_cell.length_c   1.000
_cell.angle_alpha   90.00
_cell.angle_beta   90.00
_cell.angle_gamma   90.00
#
_symmetry.space_group_name_H-M   'P 1'
#
loop_
_entity.id
_entity.type
_entity.pdbx_description
1 polymer ?
#
loop_
_entity_poly.entity_id
_entity_poly.type
_entity_poly.pdbx_seq_one_letter_code
_entity_poly.pdbx_strand_id
1 'polypeptide(L)'
;MNYWRNQPSRIQRSNIRDPGRAPLCPASSVCAARTVTPALLWILSVAFGSDAVSAERPPEPVTPARGPQPTIQSVTQSGPYRVNRYREQDGLRNGPRYRGATVYYPVDGPTPFASIVIVPGYISRENSIRAWGPFYASHGIVAMTIGTNRLQDDPAARRRALLDAITSLKLENRRPNSPLNGRLAESRFAVSGWSMGGGGALEAATRAPDLKAVVALCPWNPYRTFSHRVPVLFLAGQRDRLAPVADNALRHYDKTPATTPKLYFEVRDEGHWIANTPQGGQGAIGRLALSWLKVYLEDDVRYRRFLLQRPATASRFHSNFTTNASPRHN
;
A
#
# COMPACT_ATOMS: atom_id res chain seq x y z
N MET A 1 -33.28 -17.12 -17.60
CA MET A 1 -34.08 -17.91 -16.64
C MET A 1 -33.97 -17.24 -15.27
N ASN A 2 -35.06 -16.57 -14.89
CA ASN A 2 -35.18 -15.72 -13.69
C ASN A 2 -35.80 -16.52 -12.55
N TYR A 3 -35.13 -16.64 -11.41
CA TYR A 3 -35.71 -16.88 -10.06
C TYR A 3 -34.61 -16.40 -9.09
N TRP A 4 -34.79 -15.43 -8.19
CA TRP A 4 -35.63 -15.51 -7.00
C TRP A 4 -36.00 -14.11 -6.48
N ARG A 5 -37.30 -13.91 -6.21
CA ARG A 5 -37.85 -12.84 -5.39
C ARG A 5 -38.49 -13.45 -4.13
N ASN A 6 -38.49 -12.64 -3.08
CA ASN A 6 -39.39 -12.61 -1.91
C ASN A 6 -39.08 -13.50 -0.69
N GLN A 7 -38.59 -12.82 0.35
CA GLN A 7 -38.87 -13.10 1.76
C GLN A 7 -40.03 -12.19 2.23
N PRO A 8 -40.88 -12.64 3.18
CA PRO A 8 -41.67 -11.74 4.00
C PRO A 8 -41.13 -11.62 5.44
N SER A 9 -41.13 -10.38 5.91
CA SER A 9 -40.87 -9.90 7.26
C SER A 9 -41.83 -10.45 8.31
N ARG A 10 -41.33 -10.80 9.50
CA ARG A 10 -42.15 -10.90 10.72
C ARG A 10 -41.53 -10.06 11.84
N ILE A 11 -42.26 -9.03 12.20
CA ILE A 11 -42.06 -8.15 13.35
C ILE A 11 -42.64 -8.88 14.57
N GLN A 12 -41.86 -9.02 15.65
CA GLN A 12 -42.40 -9.24 16.99
C GLN A 12 -41.98 -8.08 17.88
N ARG A 13 -43.00 -7.38 18.39
CA ARG A 13 -42.93 -6.38 19.44
C ARG A 13 -42.83 -7.09 20.78
N SER A 14 -41.97 -6.63 21.67
CA SER A 14 -42.19 -6.76 23.11
C SER A 14 -41.77 -5.47 23.81
N ASN A 15 -42.70 -4.99 24.63
CA ASN A 15 -42.65 -3.78 25.44
C ASN A 15 -41.69 -3.96 26.62
N ILE A 16 -40.80 -2.99 26.89
CA ILE A 16 -40.38 -2.66 28.25
C ILE A 16 -40.33 -1.13 28.39
N ARG A 17 -40.89 -0.68 29.51
CA ARG A 17 -41.22 0.69 29.89
C ARG A 17 -39.98 1.52 30.23
N ASP A 18 -40.01 2.77 29.82
CA ASP A 18 -39.24 3.90 30.34
C ASP A 18 -40.00 4.50 31.54
N PRO A 19 -39.31 4.93 32.61
CA PRO A 19 -39.53 6.31 33.02
C PRO A 19 -38.28 6.98 33.64
N GLY A 20 -38.06 8.26 33.32
CA GLY A 20 -37.30 9.13 34.25
C GLY A 20 -36.67 10.37 33.63
N ARG A 21 -37.40 11.49 33.68
CA ARG A 21 -36.97 12.87 33.39
C ARG A 21 -35.71 13.31 34.15
N ALA A 22 -34.94 14.18 33.50
CA ALA A 22 -33.92 15.06 34.07
C ALA A 22 -34.48 16.08 35.10
N PRO A 23 -33.62 16.62 35.97
CA PRO A 23 -33.45 18.09 36.06
C PRO A 23 -31.97 18.50 36.14
N LEU A 24 -31.52 19.51 35.39
CA LEU A 24 -31.38 20.94 35.78
C LEU A 24 -30.36 21.21 36.90
N CYS A 25 -29.34 22.00 36.53
CA CYS A 25 -28.35 22.64 37.40
C CYS A 25 -28.99 23.52 38.50
N PRO A 26 -28.19 23.86 39.53
CA PRO A 26 -28.17 25.22 40.05
C PRO A 26 -26.76 25.85 39.95
N ALA A 27 -26.80 27.16 39.83
CA ALA A 27 -25.68 28.08 39.64
C ALA A 27 -25.07 28.56 40.97
N SER A 28 -24.10 29.49 40.84
CA SER A 28 -23.47 30.38 41.84
C SER A 28 -22.17 29.81 42.44
N SER A 29 -21.04 30.51 42.61
CA SER A 29 -20.64 31.93 42.61
C SER A 29 -19.11 31.96 42.30
N VAL A 30 -18.37 32.99 41.88
CA VAL A 30 -18.12 34.32 42.46
C VAL A 30 -17.28 35.12 41.44
N CYS A 31 -17.57 36.42 41.30
CA CYS A 31 -16.79 37.41 40.56
C CYS A 31 -15.39 37.64 41.16
N ALA A 32 -14.38 37.73 40.31
CA ALA A 32 -13.16 38.49 40.61
C ALA A 32 -12.73 39.28 39.38
N ALA A 33 -13.12 40.54 39.33
CA ALA A 33 -12.59 41.52 38.40
C ALA A 33 -11.16 41.87 38.84
N ARG A 34 -10.17 41.65 37.96
CA ARG A 34 -8.85 42.27 38.06
C ARG A 34 -8.70 43.28 36.94
N THR A 35 -8.62 44.53 37.36
CA THR A 35 -8.27 45.70 36.55
C THR A 35 -6.84 45.55 36.02
N VAL A 36 -6.67 45.68 34.70
CA VAL A 36 -5.36 45.89 34.08
C VAL A 36 -5.39 47.24 33.38
N THR A 37 -4.47 48.09 33.77
CA THR A 37 -4.22 49.45 33.26
C THR A 37 -3.81 49.44 31.79
N PRO A 38 -4.14 50.46 30.98
CA PRO A 38 -3.70 50.54 29.60
C PRO A 38 -2.29 51.13 29.55
N ALA A 39 -1.31 50.35 29.11
CA ALA A 39 -0.01 50.86 28.70
C ALA A 39 -0.07 51.23 27.22
N LEU A 40 0.08 52.53 26.92
CA LEU A 40 0.27 53.07 25.57
C LEU A 40 1.55 52.46 24.95
N LEU A 41 1.42 51.72 23.86
CA LEU A 41 2.54 51.32 23.01
C LEU A 41 2.53 52.14 21.71
N TRP A 42 3.61 52.88 21.48
CA TRP A 42 3.92 53.51 20.19
C TRP A 42 4.23 52.43 19.15
N ILE A 43 3.45 52.38 18.07
CA ILE A 43 3.73 51.52 16.92
C ILE A 43 4.71 52.25 16.01
N LEU A 44 5.98 51.81 16.01
CA LEU A 44 6.93 52.12 14.94
C LEU A 44 6.59 51.22 13.74
N SER A 45 6.16 51.81 12.64
CA SER A 45 5.94 51.10 11.37
C SER A 45 7.28 50.72 10.74
N VAL A 46 7.75 49.48 10.96
CA VAL A 46 8.80 48.87 10.14
C VAL A 46 8.12 48.04 9.07
N ALA A 47 8.24 48.49 7.82
CA ALA A 47 7.84 47.71 6.65
C ALA A 47 8.81 46.52 6.50
N PHE A 48 8.41 45.35 7.00
CA PHE A 48 9.06 44.08 6.64
C PHE A 48 8.44 43.58 5.34
N GLY A 49 9.25 43.59 4.27
CA GLY A 49 8.94 42.87 3.04
C GLY A 49 8.74 41.39 3.35
N SER A 50 7.60 40.85 2.93
CA SER A 50 7.28 39.43 3.07
C SER A 50 7.97 38.63 1.98
N ASP A 51 9.29 38.47 2.10
CA ASP A 51 9.98 37.37 1.44
C ASP A 51 9.85 36.13 2.33
N ALA A 52 8.89 35.28 1.99
CA ALA A 52 8.76 33.95 2.57
C ALA A 52 9.99 33.12 2.17
N VAL A 53 11.07 33.22 2.92
CA VAL A 53 12.17 32.25 2.89
C VAL A 53 11.58 30.94 3.38
N SER A 54 11.33 30.04 2.44
CA SER A 54 10.95 28.67 2.71
C SER A 54 12.07 28.03 3.53
N ALA A 55 11.85 27.84 4.83
CA ALA A 55 12.77 27.10 5.67
C ALA A 55 12.86 25.66 5.11
N GLU A 56 13.93 25.37 4.37
CA GLU A 56 14.25 24.00 3.99
C GLU A 56 14.42 23.16 5.26
N ARG A 57 13.55 22.16 5.41
CA ARG A 57 13.65 21.16 6.46
C ARG A 57 15.04 20.50 6.38
N PRO A 58 15.71 20.20 7.53
CA PRO A 58 16.98 19.50 7.50
C PRO A 58 16.85 18.21 6.68
N PRO A 59 17.84 17.84 5.86
CA PRO A 59 17.81 16.59 5.10
C PRO A 59 17.63 15.44 6.08
N GLU A 60 16.57 14.64 5.91
CA GLU A 60 16.42 13.39 6.63
C GLU A 60 17.64 12.50 6.33
N PRO A 61 18.15 11.72 7.32
CA PRO A 61 19.33 10.91 7.12
C PRO A 61 19.12 9.96 5.93
N VAL A 62 19.99 10.10 4.92
CA VAL A 62 20.01 9.26 3.72
C VAL A 62 20.03 7.81 4.20
N THR A 63 18.95 7.07 3.95
CA THR A 63 18.93 5.64 4.28
C THR A 63 20.07 5.00 3.49
N PRO A 64 21.03 4.31 4.12
CA PRO A 64 22.15 3.71 3.42
C PRO A 64 21.65 2.83 2.28
N ALA A 65 22.19 3.05 1.09
CA ALA A 65 21.77 2.34 -0.11
C ALA A 65 21.99 0.82 0.09
N ARG A 66 20.93 0.01 0.03
CA ARG A 66 21.03 -1.44 0.28
C ARG A 66 21.54 -2.18 -0.95
N GLY A 67 22.60 -2.96 -0.79
CA GLY A 67 23.11 -3.85 -1.83
C GLY A 67 23.88 -3.15 -2.97
N PRO A 68 24.36 -3.93 -3.96
CA PRO A 68 25.22 -3.44 -5.04
C PRO A 68 24.48 -2.44 -5.95
N GLN A 69 25.24 -1.72 -6.77
CA GLN A 69 24.67 -0.84 -7.79
C GLN A 69 23.75 -1.65 -8.71
N PRO A 70 22.46 -1.30 -8.83
CA PRO A 70 21.52 -2.12 -9.60
C PRO A 70 21.79 -2.01 -11.10
N THR A 71 21.59 -3.07 -11.86
CA THR A 71 21.64 -3.11 -13.33
C THR A 71 20.30 -3.59 -13.88
N ILE A 72 20.05 -3.47 -15.20
CA ILE A 72 18.83 -4.04 -15.81
C ILE A 72 18.71 -5.54 -15.51
N GLN A 73 19.83 -6.26 -15.58
CA GLN A 73 19.85 -7.68 -15.28
C GLN A 73 19.51 -7.94 -13.80
N SER A 74 20.15 -7.24 -12.86
CA SER A 74 19.96 -7.50 -11.43
C SER A 74 18.53 -7.26 -10.97
N VAL A 75 17.82 -6.30 -11.58
CA VAL A 75 16.42 -5.99 -11.21
C VAL A 75 15.38 -6.94 -11.81
N THR A 76 15.80 -7.84 -12.70
CA THR A 76 14.93 -8.88 -13.30
C THR A 76 15.16 -10.27 -12.69
N GLN A 77 16.22 -10.43 -11.89
CA GLN A 77 16.63 -11.70 -11.29
C GLN A 77 16.47 -11.68 -9.76
N SER A 78 16.69 -12.83 -9.12
CA SER A 78 16.82 -12.88 -7.67
C SER A 78 17.94 -11.96 -7.20
N GLY A 79 17.69 -11.26 -6.09
CA GLY A 79 18.66 -10.36 -5.49
C GLY A 79 19.76 -11.08 -4.70
N PRO A 80 20.69 -10.32 -4.12
CA PRO A 80 21.91 -10.86 -3.51
C PRO A 80 21.69 -11.51 -2.15
N TYR A 81 20.54 -11.28 -1.49
CA TYR A 81 20.30 -11.77 -0.15
C TYR A 81 19.72 -13.18 -0.14
N ARG A 82 20.13 -13.98 0.84
CA ARG A 82 19.55 -15.29 1.10
C ARG A 82 18.15 -15.11 1.65
N VAL A 83 17.21 -15.93 1.18
CA VAL A 83 15.82 -15.88 1.60
C VAL A 83 15.51 -17.06 2.50
N ASN A 84 14.82 -16.78 3.61
CA ASN A 84 14.12 -17.80 4.37
C ASN A 84 12.65 -17.42 4.51
N ARG A 85 11.84 -18.35 5.01
CA ARG A 85 10.40 -18.14 5.20
C ARG A 85 9.89 -18.83 6.46
N TYR A 86 8.77 -18.35 6.97
CA TYR A 86 8.01 -18.98 8.04
C TYR A 86 6.51 -18.71 7.86
N ARG A 87 5.67 -19.47 8.55
CA ARG A 87 4.21 -19.50 8.41
C ARG A 87 3.53 -19.48 9.77
N GLU A 88 2.20 -19.56 9.76
CA GLU A 88 1.35 -19.61 10.96
C GLU A 88 1.74 -20.74 11.92
N GLN A 89 2.08 -21.93 11.38
CA GLN A 89 2.56 -23.06 12.19
C GLN A 89 3.89 -22.78 12.92
N ASP A 90 4.66 -21.80 12.47
CA ASP A 90 5.94 -21.39 13.05
C ASP A 90 5.78 -20.20 14.04
N GLY A 91 4.53 -19.91 14.44
CA GLY A 91 4.20 -18.88 15.42
C GLY A 91 3.85 -17.51 14.83
N LEU A 92 3.75 -17.38 13.50
CA LEU A 92 3.18 -16.18 12.89
C LEU A 92 1.71 -16.04 13.30
N ARG A 93 1.28 -14.82 13.62
CA ARG A 93 -0.13 -14.55 13.96
C ARG A 93 -1.06 -14.99 12.82
N ASN A 94 -2.09 -15.77 13.17
CA ASN A 94 -3.24 -16.02 12.30
C ASN A 94 -4.28 -14.91 12.52
N GLY A 95 -4.31 -13.93 11.61
CA GLY A 95 -5.18 -12.75 11.73
C GLY A 95 -6.65 -13.07 11.38
N PRO A 96 -7.65 -12.41 11.98
CA PRO A 96 -9.06 -12.72 11.73
C PRO A 96 -9.55 -12.35 10.32
N ARG A 97 -8.78 -11.57 9.53
CA ARG A 97 -9.21 -11.08 8.21
C ARG A 97 -8.56 -11.78 7.03
N TYR A 98 -7.62 -12.69 7.26
CA TYR A 98 -6.99 -13.49 6.22
C TYR A 98 -6.83 -14.93 6.72
N ARG A 99 -6.58 -15.86 5.78
CA ARG A 99 -6.32 -17.25 6.13
C ARG A 99 -5.17 -17.79 5.31
N GLY A 100 -4.18 -18.37 5.98
CA GLY A 100 -2.95 -18.80 5.33
C GLY A 100 -2.05 -17.60 5.10
N ALA A 101 -0.83 -17.68 5.62
CA ALA A 101 0.18 -16.69 5.37
C ALA A 101 1.58 -17.31 5.34
N THR A 102 2.41 -16.79 4.46
CA THR A 102 3.84 -17.07 4.43
C THR A 102 4.60 -15.74 4.43
N VAL A 103 5.49 -15.56 5.40
CA VAL A 103 6.44 -14.45 5.42
C VAL A 103 7.75 -14.92 4.81
N TYR A 104 8.23 -14.22 3.80
CA TYR A 104 9.55 -14.36 3.19
C TYR A 104 10.41 -13.19 3.64
N TYR A 105 11.63 -13.47 4.10
CA TYR A 105 12.51 -12.43 4.64
C TYR A 105 13.96 -12.65 4.22
N PRO A 106 14.75 -11.55 4.11
CA PRO A 106 16.19 -11.63 3.96
C PRO A 106 16.82 -12.20 5.25
N VAL A 107 17.60 -13.26 5.13
CA VAL A 107 18.38 -13.82 6.25
C VAL A 107 19.47 -12.82 6.63
N ASP A 108 20.17 -12.33 5.63
CA ASP A 108 21.23 -11.34 5.66
C ASP A 108 20.80 -10.01 5.02
N GLY A 109 21.58 -8.96 5.25
CA GLY A 109 21.32 -7.61 4.76
C GLY A 109 21.07 -6.59 5.87
N PRO A 110 21.27 -5.30 5.58
CA PRO A 110 21.14 -4.24 6.58
C PRO A 110 19.69 -4.10 7.00
N THR A 111 19.45 -3.93 8.30
CA THR A 111 18.15 -3.62 8.92
C THR A 111 18.04 -2.12 9.23
N PRO A 112 16.85 -1.57 9.51
CA PRO A 112 15.53 -2.20 9.50
C PRO A 112 14.97 -2.40 8.09
N PHE A 113 14.27 -3.51 7.83
CA PHE A 113 13.67 -3.85 6.53
C PHE A 113 12.31 -3.19 6.33
N ALA A 114 12.06 -2.69 5.13
CA ALA A 114 10.71 -2.37 4.70
C ALA A 114 9.91 -3.63 4.36
N SER A 115 8.57 -3.51 4.31
CA SER A 115 7.68 -4.65 4.16
C SER A 115 6.60 -4.46 3.09
N ILE A 116 6.21 -5.54 2.43
CA ILE A 116 5.06 -5.59 1.52
C ILE A 116 4.14 -6.78 1.83
N VAL A 117 2.82 -6.55 1.79
CA VAL A 117 1.81 -7.62 1.89
C VAL A 117 1.11 -7.81 0.55
N ILE A 118 0.94 -9.06 0.11
CA ILE A 118 0.37 -9.43 -1.19
C ILE A 118 -0.82 -10.38 -1.03
N VAL A 119 -1.96 -10.05 -1.64
CA VAL A 119 -3.19 -10.87 -1.61
C VAL A 119 -3.61 -11.34 -3.03
N PRO A 120 -4.09 -12.59 -3.21
CA PRO A 120 -4.46 -13.14 -4.51
C PRO A 120 -5.81 -12.59 -5.02
N GLY A 121 -6.27 -13.12 -6.16
CA GLY A 121 -7.54 -12.80 -6.80
C GLY A 121 -8.73 -13.68 -6.39
N TYR A 122 -9.87 -13.48 -7.06
CA TYR A 122 -11.07 -14.29 -6.91
C TYR A 122 -10.76 -15.78 -7.12
N ILE A 123 -11.42 -16.64 -6.34
CA ILE A 123 -11.27 -18.12 -6.32
C ILE A 123 -9.84 -18.66 -6.10
N SER A 124 -8.86 -17.77 -5.91
CA SER A 124 -7.44 -18.10 -5.96
C SER A 124 -6.83 -18.22 -4.57
N ARG A 125 -5.94 -19.19 -4.40
CA ARG A 125 -5.20 -19.42 -3.16
C ARG A 125 -3.92 -18.55 -3.12
N GLU A 126 -3.32 -18.42 -1.95
CA GLU A 126 -2.05 -17.72 -1.71
C GLU A 126 -0.95 -18.13 -2.70
N ASN A 127 -0.87 -19.42 -3.04
CA ASN A 127 0.15 -19.96 -3.93
C ASN A 127 0.18 -19.32 -5.33
N SER A 128 -0.92 -18.73 -5.79
CA SER A 128 -1.05 -18.07 -7.09
C SER A 128 -0.17 -16.82 -7.25
N ILE A 129 0.24 -16.20 -6.13
CA ILE A 129 1.09 -15.00 -6.10
C ILE A 129 2.41 -15.25 -5.33
N ARG A 130 2.69 -16.51 -4.99
CA ARG A 130 3.82 -16.89 -4.12
C ARG A 130 5.19 -16.48 -4.67
N ALA A 131 5.35 -16.42 -5.99
CA ALA A 131 6.62 -16.09 -6.63
C ALA A 131 7.15 -14.69 -6.24
N TRP A 132 6.25 -13.78 -5.86
CA TRP A 132 6.60 -12.44 -5.37
C TRP A 132 7.32 -12.44 -4.02
N GLY A 133 6.99 -13.40 -3.15
CA GLY A 133 7.57 -13.52 -1.81
C GLY A 133 9.11 -13.61 -1.81
N PRO A 134 9.69 -14.69 -2.36
CA PRO A 134 11.14 -14.83 -2.41
C PRO A 134 11.82 -13.80 -3.30
N PHE A 135 11.15 -13.31 -4.36
CA PHE A 135 11.70 -12.25 -5.20
C PHE A 135 11.97 -10.98 -4.39
N TYR A 136 10.97 -10.42 -3.70
CA TYR A 136 11.18 -9.21 -2.89
C TYR A 136 12.14 -9.44 -1.72
N ALA A 137 12.04 -10.59 -1.03
CA ALA A 137 12.93 -10.93 0.07
C ALA A 137 14.40 -11.00 -0.38
N SER A 138 14.69 -11.54 -1.56
CA SER A 138 16.06 -11.57 -2.08
C SER A 138 16.64 -10.18 -2.37
N HIS A 139 15.79 -9.15 -2.45
CA HIS A 139 16.16 -7.74 -2.65
C HIS A 139 16.10 -6.90 -1.37
N GLY A 140 15.93 -7.52 -0.20
CA GLY A 140 15.97 -6.82 1.09
C GLY A 140 14.61 -6.30 1.58
N ILE A 141 13.51 -6.74 0.98
CA ILE A 141 12.14 -6.33 1.35
C ILE A 141 11.42 -7.55 1.94
N VAL A 142 10.97 -7.45 3.18
CA VAL A 142 10.15 -8.51 3.79
C VAL A 142 8.82 -8.59 3.06
N ALA A 143 8.46 -9.77 2.56
CA ALA A 143 7.25 -9.98 1.78
C ALA A 143 6.35 -11.02 2.44
N MET A 144 5.12 -10.63 2.74
CA MET A 144 4.10 -11.52 3.28
C MET A 144 3.05 -11.80 2.22
N THR A 145 2.95 -13.06 1.79
CA THR A 145 1.83 -13.52 0.96
C THR A 145 0.73 -14.06 1.86
N ILE A 146 -0.52 -13.66 1.59
CA ILE A 146 -1.68 -14.10 2.37
C ILE A 146 -2.73 -14.76 1.48
N GLY A 147 -3.51 -15.69 2.03
CA GLY A 147 -4.77 -16.12 1.44
C GLY A 147 -5.94 -15.25 1.91
N THR A 148 -7.16 -15.71 1.62
CA THR A 148 -8.40 -15.05 2.05
C THR A 148 -9.25 -16.00 2.88
N ASN A 149 -10.11 -15.44 3.74
CA ASN A 149 -11.02 -16.24 4.58
C ASN A 149 -12.02 -17.01 3.73
N ARG A 150 -12.50 -16.40 2.64
CA ARG A 150 -13.28 -17.05 1.58
C ARG A 150 -12.61 -16.76 0.25
N LEU A 151 -12.55 -17.75 -0.64
CA LEU A 151 -11.93 -17.55 -1.94
C LEU A 151 -12.70 -16.52 -2.80
N GLN A 152 -13.99 -16.35 -2.51
CA GLN A 152 -14.90 -15.37 -3.12
C GLN A 152 -14.91 -14.00 -2.44
N ASP A 153 -14.06 -13.78 -1.42
CA ASP A 153 -13.97 -12.48 -0.76
C ASP A 153 -13.75 -11.36 -1.78
N ASP A 154 -14.55 -10.31 -1.66
CA ASP A 154 -14.56 -9.14 -2.53
C ASP A 154 -13.33 -8.23 -2.31
N PRO A 155 -13.11 -7.19 -3.14
CA PRO A 155 -12.00 -6.25 -2.93
C PRO A 155 -11.98 -5.60 -1.54
N ALA A 156 -13.13 -5.30 -0.95
CA ALA A 156 -13.20 -4.66 0.38
C ALA A 156 -12.77 -5.61 1.51
N ALA A 157 -13.08 -6.91 1.40
CA ALA A 157 -12.60 -7.95 2.29
C ALA A 157 -11.08 -8.15 2.12
N ARG A 158 -10.57 -8.15 0.90
CA ARG A 158 -9.13 -8.25 0.61
C ARG A 158 -8.35 -7.04 1.11
N ARG A 159 -8.93 -5.83 1.06
CA ARG A 159 -8.37 -4.66 1.75
C ARG A 159 -8.20 -4.92 3.24
N ARG A 160 -9.25 -5.41 3.92
CA ARG A 160 -9.18 -5.70 5.36
C ARG A 160 -8.12 -6.76 5.66
N ALA A 161 -8.00 -7.77 4.80
CA ALA A 161 -6.97 -8.80 4.87
C ALA A 161 -5.55 -8.21 4.80
N LEU A 162 -5.29 -7.34 3.81
CA LEU A 162 -3.99 -6.66 3.65
C LEU A 162 -3.60 -5.85 4.88
N LEU A 163 -4.52 -5.02 5.41
CA LEU A 163 -4.24 -4.18 6.56
C LEU A 163 -4.06 -4.99 7.86
N ASP A 164 -4.83 -6.08 8.03
CA ASP A 164 -4.69 -6.98 9.18
C ASP A 164 -3.37 -7.77 9.14
N ALA A 165 -2.89 -8.13 7.94
CA ALA A 165 -1.58 -8.75 7.76
C ALA A 165 -0.41 -7.79 8.03
N ILE A 166 -0.55 -6.49 7.72
CA ILE A 166 0.41 -5.47 8.18
C ILE A 166 0.50 -5.45 9.71
N THR A 167 -0.64 -5.54 10.42
CA THR A 167 -0.64 -5.66 11.88
C THR A 167 0.14 -6.88 12.35
N SER A 168 0.01 -8.02 11.66
CA SER A 168 0.80 -9.22 11.97
C SER A 168 2.30 -8.99 11.83
N LEU A 169 2.75 -8.34 10.74
CA LEU A 169 4.17 -8.01 10.57
C LEU A 169 4.68 -7.02 11.64
N LYS A 170 3.89 -6.02 12.02
CA LYS A 170 4.26 -5.11 13.12
C LYS A 170 4.45 -5.85 14.44
N LEU A 171 3.59 -6.84 14.72
CA LEU A 171 3.74 -7.70 15.91
C LEU A 171 4.96 -8.63 15.81
N GLU A 172 5.32 -9.10 14.62
CA GLU A 172 6.56 -9.86 14.40
C GLU A 172 7.80 -9.05 14.78
N ASN A 173 7.79 -7.73 14.61
CA ASN A 173 8.88 -6.85 15.02
C ASN A 173 9.13 -6.83 16.54
N ARG A 174 8.22 -7.40 17.35
CA ARG A 174 8.26 -7.38 18.82
C ARG A 174 8.17 -8.76 19.45
N ARG A 175 7.92 -9.81 18.66
CA ARG A 175 7.76 -11.18 19.15
C ARG A 175 9.16 -11.74 19.47
N PRO A 176 9.46 -12.13 20.72
CA PRO A 176 10.81 -12.54 21.14
C PRO A 176 11.48 -13.57 20.22
N ASN A 177 10.72 -14.56 19.74
CA ASN A 177 11.21 -15.65 18.90
C ASN A 177 10.98 -15.42 17.40
N SER A 178 10.61 -14.21 16.97
CA SER A 178 10.50 -13.91 15.55
C SER A 178 11.88 -13.65 14.95
N PRO A 179 12.20 -14.21 13.77
CA PRO A 179 13.42 -13.84 13.05
C PRO A 179 13.43 -12.38 12.59
N LEU A 180 12.30 -11.67 12.73
CA LEU A 180 12.12 -10.25 12.40
C LEU A 180 12.06 -9.33 13.63
N ASN A 181 12.27 -9.86 14.85
CA ASN A 181 12.25 -9.07 16.08
C ASN A 181 13.28 -7.93 16.03
N GLY A 182 12.83 -6.68 16.14
CA GLY A 182 13.66 -5.48 16.04
C GLY A 182 14.24 -5.21 14.64
N ARG A 183 13.81 -5.93 13.59
CA ARG A 183 14.38 -5.84 12.24
C ARG A 183 13.48 -5.15 11.22
N LEU A 184 12.27 -4.71 11.57
CA LEU A 184 11.33 -4.08 10.65
C LEU A 184 11.24 -2.56 10.83
N ALA A 185 11.17 -1.84 9.71
CA ALA A 185 10.88 -0.42 9.67
C ALA A 185 9.36 -0.24 9.73
N GLU A 186 8.80 -0.01 10.93
CA GLU A 186 7.34 0.00 11.14
C GLU A 186 6.60 1.13 10.37
N SER A 187 7.33 2.11 9.85
CA SER A 187 6.84 3.22 9.02
C SER A 187 6.94 2.97 7.51
N ARG A 188 7.51 1.84 7.06
CA ARG A 188 7.74 1.51 5.64
C ARG A 188 7.00 0.24 5.25
N PHE A 189 5.70 0.41 4.97
CA PHE A 189 4.83 -0.64 4.45
C PHE A 189 4.25 -0.31 3.08
N ALA A 190 4.20 -1.33 2.23
CA ALA A 190 3.51 -1.34 0.94
C ALA A 190 2.45 -2.45 0.89
N VAL A 191 1.53 -2.34 -0.05
CA VAL A 191 0.55 -3.39 -0.35
C VAL A 191 0.53 -3.73 -1.82
N SER A 192 0.18 -4.97 -2.12
CA SER A 192 0.00 -5.47 -3.47
C SER A 192 -1.16 -6.44 -3.54
N GLY A 193 -1.71 -6.63 -4.72
CA GLY A 193 -2.65 -7.71 -4.93
C GLY A 193 -2.97 -7.93 -6.38
N TRP A 194 -3.46 -9.14 -6.66
CA TRP A 194 -3.83 -9.57 -8.00
C TRP A 194 -5.35 -9.59 -8.20
N SER A 195 -5.85 -9.10 -9.34
CA SER A 195 -7.28 -9.14 -9.68
C SER A 195 -8.12 -8.42 -8.62
N MET A 196 -9.13 -9.08 -8.03
CA MET A 196 -9.87 -8.53 -6.87
C MET A 196 -8.95 -8.10 -5.72
N GLY A 197 -7.81 -8.77 -5.54
CA GLY A 197 -6.77 -8.37 -4.60
C GLY A 197 -6.10 -7.06 -4.96
N GLY A 198 -5.90 -6.78 -6.25
CA GLY A 198 -5.39 -5.50 -6.74
C GLY A 198 -6.39 -4.37 -6.49
N GLY A 199 -7.69 -4.63 -6.69
CA GLY A 199 -8.75 -3.72 -6.26
C GLY A 199 -8.74 -3.47 -4.75
N GLY A 200 -8.49 -4.50 -3.95
CA GLY A 200 -8.35 -4.38 -2.49
C GLY A 200 -7.11 -3.60 -2.06
N ALA A 201 -5.99 -3.72 -2.79
CA ALA A 201 -4.78 -2.93 -2.55
C ALA A 201 -4.98 -1.44 -2.86
N LEU A 202 -5.69 -1.12 -3.94
CA LEU A 202 -6.08 0.27 -4.24
C LEU A 202 -7.04 0.84 -3.19
N GLU A 203 -8.02 0.04 -2.74
CA GLU A 203 -8.91 0.47 -1.65
C GLU A 203 -8.14 0.65 -0.33
N ALA A 204 -7.10 -0.16 -0.05
CA ALA A 204 -6.26 -0.01 1.13
C ALA A 204 -5.56 1.34 1.18
N ALA A 205 -5.07 1.84 0.05
CA ALA A 205 -4.46 3.17 -0.03
C ALA A 205 -5.42 4.32 0.30
N THR A 206 -6.72 4.14 0.13
CA THR A 206 -7.74 5.13 0.57
C THR A 206 -8.00 5.13 2.08
N ARG A 207 -7.59 4.07 2.77
CA ARG A 207 -7.84 3.87 4.22
C ARG A 207 -6.57 3.98 5.06
N ALA A 208 -5.41 3.74 4.47
CA ALA A 208 -4.11 3.81 5.12
C ALA A 208 -3.20 4.75 4.31
N PRO A 209 -3.34 6.08 4.47
CA PRO A 209 -2.58 7.06 3.69
C PRO A 209 -1.09 7.10 4.04
N ASP A 210 -0.66 6.41 5.11
CA ASP A 210 0.74 6.27 5.52
C ASP A 210 1.48 5.13 4.79
N LEU A 211 0.76 4.31 4.02
CA LEU A 211 1.38 3.37 3.09
C LEU A 211 2.32 4.11 2.15
N LYS A 212 3.47 3.50 1.87
CA LYS A 212 4.51 4.12 1.04
C LYS A 212 4.38 3.79 -0.44
N ALA A 213 3.79 2.65 -0.76
CA ALA A 213 3.58 2.24 -2.14
C ALA A 213 2.43 1.22 -2.30
N VAL A 214 1.83 1.22 -3.49
CA VAL A 214 0.92 0.18 -3.99
C VAL A 214 1.50 -0.43 -5.26
N VAL A 215 1.45 -1.76 -5.37
CA VAL A 215 1.67 -2.48 -6.64
C VAL A 215 0.37 -3.22 -7.01
N ALA A 216 -0.36 -2.71 -7.99
CA ALA A 216 -1.62 -3.27 -8.46
C ALA A 216 -1.37 -4.22 -9.63
N LEU A 217 -1.56 -5.53 -9.40
CA LEU A 217 -1.32 -6.60 -10.38
C LEU A 217 -2.64 -6.96 -11.08
N CYS A 218 -2.80 -6.63 -12.36
CA CYS A 218 -4.04 -6.83 -13.15
C CYS A 218 -5.30 -6.52 -12.30
N PRO A 219 -5.41 -5.33 -11.68
CA PRO A 219 -6.42 -5.06 -10.66
C PRO A 219 -7.83 -5.21 -11.24
N TRP A 220 -8.77 -5.64 -10.40
CA TRP A 220 -10.18 -5.72 -10.72
C TRP A 220 -11.00 -5.00 -9.64
N ASN A 221 -11.76 -3.98 -10.03
CA ASN A 221 -12.89 -3.42 -9.29
C ASN A 221 -13.66 -2.43 -10.20
N PRO A 222 -14.38 -2.91 -11.22
CA PRO A 222 -14.96 -2.04 -12.24
C PRO A 222 -16.04 -1.11 -11.66
N TYR A 223 -16.67 -1.51 -10.55
CA TYR A 223 -17.75 -0.76 -9.91
C TYR A 223 -17.28 0.42 -9.05
N ARG A 224 -15.97 0.58 -8.82
CA ARG A 224 -15.41 1.65 -7.98
C ARG A 224 -14.20 2.30 -8.61
N THR A 225 -13.86 3.49 -8.15
CA THR A 225 -12.60 4.18 -8.45
C THR A 225 -12.03 4.71 -7.16
N PHE A 226 -10.71 4.83 -7.10
CA PHE A 226 -10.00 5.20 -5.88
C PHE A 226 -9.21 6.48 -6.11
N SER A 227 -9.32 7.42 -5.18
CA SER A 227 -8.49 8.62 -5.12
C SER A 227 -7.72 8.59 -3.81
N HIS A 228 -6.38 8.63 -3.90
CA HIS A 228 -5.47 8.59 -2.77
C HIS A 228 -4.12 9.20 -3.17
N ARG A 229 -3.31 9.56 -2.17
CA ARG A 229 -1.95 10.13 -2.35
C ARG A 229 -0.82 9.10 -2.36
N VAL A 230 -1.11 7.83 -2.07
CA VAL A 230 -0.08 6.78 -2.03
C VAL A 230 0.44 6.48 -3.44
N PRO A 231 1.77 6.49 -3.68
CA PRO A 231 2.35 6.11 -4.96
C PRO A 231 1.88 4.74 -5.45
N VAL A 232 1.41 4.64 -6.69
CA VAL A 232 0.87 3.40 -7.26
C VAL A 232 1.47 3.00 -8.61
N LEU A 233 1.89 1.74 -8.70
CA LEU A 233 2.23 1.06 -9.95
C LEU A 233 1.06 0.17 -10.40
N PHE A 234 0.62 0.35 -11.64
CA PHE A 234 -0.38 -0.50 -12.31
C PHE A 234 0.30 -1.40 -13.34
N LEU A 235 0.06 -2.70 -13.22
CA LEU A 235 0.53 -3.72 -14.14
C LEU A 235 -0.68 -4.42 -14.79
N ALA A 236 -0.68 -4.59 -16.10
CA ALA A 236 -1.81 -5.16 -16.83
C ALA A 236 -1.39 -5.97 -18.06
N GLY A 237 -2.24 -6.90 -18.51
CA GLY A 237 -2.13 -7.56 -19.80
C GLY A 237 -3.10 -6.95 -20.81
N GLN A 238 -2.64 -6.65 -22.03
CA GLN A 238 -3.46 -6.00 -23.07
C GLN A 238 -4.74 -6.78 -23.40
N ARG A 239 -4.69 -8.12 -23.39
CA ARG A 239 -5.78 -9.04 -23.74
C ARG A 239 -6.45 -9.62 -22.49
N ASP A 240 -6.41 -8.92 -21.36
CA ASP A 240 -7.07 -9.35 -20.13
C ASP A 240 -8.61 -9.40 -20.31
N ARG A 241 -9.17 -10.62 -20.31
CA ARG A 241 -10.61 -10.87 -20.46
C ARG A 241 -11.36 -10.98 -19.13
N LEU A 242 -10.65 -11.06 -18.01
CA LEU A 242 -11.26 -11.19 -16.67
C LEU A 242 -11.35 -9.84 -15.96
N ALA A 243 -10.32 -9.02 -16.14
CA ALA A 243 -10.31 -7.61 -15.75
C ALA A 243 -9.99 -6.76 -16.99
N PRO A 244 -10.95 -6.58 -17.93
CA PRO A 244 -10.76 -5.73 -19.09
C PRO A 244 -10.13 -4.41 -18.71
N VAL A 245 -9.02 -4.09 -19.37
CA VAL A 245 -8.12 -3.00 -18.98
C VAL A 245 -8.85 -1.66 -18.93
N ALA A 246 -9.70 -1.40 -19.93
CA ALA A 246 -10.47 -0.17 -20.06
C ALA A 246 -11.40 0.07 -18.86
N ASP A 247 -11.90 -0.98 -18.23
CA ASP A 247 -12.82 -0.89 -17.08
C ASP A 247 -12.09 -0.96 -15.73
N ASN A 248 -10.83 -1.36 -15.73
CA ASN A 248 -10.07 -1.64 -14.51
C ASN A 248 -8.73 -0.92 -14.48
N ALA A 249 -7.62 -1.58 -14.86
CA ALA A 249 -6.28 -1.06 -14.64
C ALA A 249 -6.07 0.35 -15.24
N LEU A 250 -6.51 0.58 -16.48
CA LEU A 250 -6.38 1.89 -17.13
C LEU A 250 -7.34 2.91 -16.49
N ARG A 251 -8.59 2.52 -16.25
CA ARG A 251 -9.57 3.39 -15.56
C ARG A 251 -9.10 3.82 -14.17
N HIS A 252 -8.50 2.92 -13.40
CA HIS A 252 -7.94 3.25 -12.09
C HIS A 252 -6.71 4.15 -12.20
N TYR A 253 -5.84 3.93 -13.19
CA TYR A 253 -4.72 4.82 -13.47
C TYR A 253 -5.19 6.24 -13.81
N ASP A 254 -6.18 6.38 -14.70
CA ASP A 254 -6.72 7.68 -15.12
C ASP A 254 -7.39 8.43 -13.97
N LYS A 255 -8.06 7.71 -13.08
CA LYS A 255 -8.75 8.28 -11.91
C LYS A 255 -7.83 8.55 -10.71
N THR A 256 -6.63 8.01 -10.71
CA THR A 256 -5.62 8.36 -9.70
C THR A 256 -5.20 9.83 -9.90
N PRO A 257 -5.19 10.67 -8.86
CA PRO A 257 -4.85 12.10 -8.99
C PRO A 257 -3.52 12.32 -9.71
N ALA A 258 -3.43 13.37 -10.53
CA ALA A 258 -2.20 13.72 -11.24
C ALA A 258 -1.06 14.14 -10.28
N THR A 259 -1.39 14.54 -9.05
CA THR A 259 -0.44 14.85 -7.97
C THR A 259 0.13 13.60 -7.29
N THR A 260 -0.48 12.43 -7.48
CA THR A 260 -0.01 11.16 -6.91
C THR A 260 0.95 10.50 -7.88
N PRO A 261 2.19 10.14 -7.47
CA PRO A 261 3.09 9.42 -8.36
C PRO A 261 2.47 8.10 -8.83
N LYS A 262 2.37 7.93 -10.14
CA LYS A 262 1.75 6.75 -10.76
C LYS A 262 2.48 6.31 -12.03
N LEU A 263 2.61 5.00 -12.19
CA LEU A 263 3.10 4.37 -13.42
C LEU A 263 2.12 3.31 -13.86
N TYR A 264 1.89 3.22 -15.16
CA TYR A 264 1.08 2.20 -15.79
C TYR A 264 1.89 1.49 -16.86
N PHE A 265 1.91 0.16 -16.80
CA PHE A 265 2.54 -0.71 -17.78
C PHE A 265 1.57 -1.82 -18.21
N GLU A 266 1.25 -1.81 -19.50
CA GLU A 266 0.44 -2.84 -20.17
C GLU A 266 1.37 -3.71 -21.03
N VAL A 267 1.35 -5.01 -20.79
CA VAL A 267 2.14 -5.98 -21.55
C VAL A 267 1.36 -6.38 -22.80
N ARG A 268 2.00 -6.22 -23.96
CA ARG A 268 1.43 -6.50 -25.28
C ARG A 268 1.02 -7.97 -25.38
N ASP A 269 -0.16 -8.20 -25.95
CA ASP A 269 -0.75 -9.51 -26.26
C ASP A 269 -0.98 -10.46 -25.07
N GLU A 270 -0.74 -10.01 -23.84
CA GLU A 270 -0.81 -10.83 -22.63
C GLU A 270 -2.16 -10.73 -21.88
N GLY A 271 -2.47 -11.75 -21.06
CA GLY A 271 -3.75 -11.88 -20.34
C GLY A 271 -3.69 -11.62 -18.83
N HIS A 272 -4.73 -12.05 -18.11
CA HIS A 272 -4.96 -11.71 -16.69
C HIS A 272 -3.87 -12.18 -15.71
N TRP A 273 -3.12 -13.23 -16.06
CA TRP A 273 -2.10 -13.85 -15.20
C TRP A 273 -0.70 -13.27 -15.40
N ILE A 274 -0.50 -12.33 -16.33
CA ILE A 274 0.82 -11.81 -16.68
C ILE A 274 1.60 -11.25 -15.49
N ALA A 275 0.89 -10.80 -14.44
CA ALA A 275 1.47 -10.20 -13.26
C ALA A 275 1.51 -11.14 -12.03
N ASN A 276 1.22 -12.44 -12.18
CA ASN A 276 1.28 -13.39 -11.06
C ASN A 276 2.71 -13.74 -10.64
N THR A 277 3.69 -13.51 -11.52
CA THR A 277 5.11 -13.74 -11.26
C THR A 277 5.95 -12.53 -11.68
N PRO A 278 7.10 -12.29 -11.02
CA PRO A 278 8.01 -11.23 -11.41
C PRO A 278 8.64 -11.46 -12.81
N GLN A 279 8.64 -12.68 -13.33
CA GLN A 279 9.16 -13.03 -14.65
C GLN A 279 8.24 -12.63 -15.81
N GLY A 280 7.01 -12.19 -15.53
CA GLY A 280 6.06 -11.73 -16.54
C GLY A 280 6.62 -10.65 -17.46
N GLY A 281 6.25 -10.69 -18.74
CA GLY A 281 6.69 -9.73 -19.75
C GLY A 281 8.20 -9.70 -19.93
N GLN A 282 8.85 -10.87 -19.92
CA GLN A 282 10.31 -11.04 -19.98
C GLN A 282 11.04 -10.37 -18.80
N GLY A 283 10.48 -10.50 -17.59
CA GLY A 283 11.01 -9.89 -16.36
C GLY A 283 10.69 -8.41 -16.18
N ALA A 284 10.02 -7.77 -17.16
CA ALA A 284 9.67 -6.35 -17.07
C ALA A 284 8.70 -6.05 -15.90
N ILE A 285 7.81 -7.00 -15.59
CA ILE A 285 6.88 -6.93 -14.46
C ILE A 285 7.67 -6.83 -13.13
N GLY A 286 8.58 -7.77 -12.88
CA GLY A 286 9.42 -7.80 -11.68
C GLY A 286 10.34 -6.59 -11.59
N ARG A 287 10.97 -6.21 -12.71
CA ARG A 287 11.83 -5.02 -12.81
C ARG A 287 11.12 -3.75 -12.33
N LEU A 288 9.93 -3.48 -12.87
CA LEU A 288 9.19 -2.26 -12.53
C LEU A 288 8.65 -2.32 -11.10
N ALA A 289 8.12 -3.47 -10.67
CA ALA A 289 7.61 -3.63 -9.32
C ALA A 289 8.70 -3.49 -8.24
N LEU A 290 9.87 -4.12 -8.44
CA LEU A 290 11.02 -3.95 -7.56
C LEU A 290 11.49 -2.50 -7.54
N SER A 291 11.68 -1.89 -8.72
CA SER A 291 12.16 -0.51 -8.82
C SER A 291 11.19 0.48 -8.19
N TRP A 292 9.88 0.21 -8.27
CA TRP A 292 8.84 1.00 -7.63
C TRP A 292 9.00 1.00 -6.11
N LEU A 293 9.12 -0.19 -5.51
CA LEU A 293 9.31 -0.31 -4.08
C LEU A 293 10.65 0.29 -3.65
N LYS A 294 11.73 0.05 -4.40
CA LYS A 294 13.03 0.65 -4.06
C LYS A 294 12.95 2.18 -4.00
N VAL A 295 12.29 2.82 -4.96
CA VAL A 295 12.15 4.28 -4.98
C VAL A 295 11.20 4.80 -3.90
N TYR A 296 10.00 4.23 -3.74
CA TYR A 296 8.95 4.84 -2.91
C TYR A 296 8.82 4.23 -1.52
N LEU A 297 9.28 2.98 -1.32
CA LEU A 297 9.25 2.28 -0.04
C LEU A 297 10.59 2.36 0.71
N GLU A 298 11.72 2.40 -0.02
CA GLU A 298 13.07 2.44 0.57
C GLU A 298 13.86 3.73 0.29
N ASP A 299 13.28 4.68 -0.43
CA ASP A 299 13.90 5.96 -0.80
C ASP A 299 15.21 5.81 -1.61
N ASP A 300 15.37 4.68 -2.32
CA ASP A 300 16.55 4.36 -3.13
C ASP A 300 16.43 4.87 -4.56
N VAL A 301 16.90 6.09 -4.76
CA VAL A 301 16.84 6.79 -6.06
C VAL A 301 17.66 6.11 -7.17
N ARG A 302 18.57 5.18 -6.87
CA ARG A 302 19.37 4.45 -7.88
C ARG A 302 18.47 3.64 -8.82
N TYR A 303 17.29 3.22 -8.35
CA TYR A 303 16.33 2.42 -9.11
C TYR A 303 15.42 3.25 -10.02
N ARG A 304 15.38 4.57 -9.84
CA ARG A 304 14.48 5.47 -10.59
C ARG A 304 14.68 5.39 -12.09
N ARG A 305 15.91 5.21 -12.55
CA ARG A 305 16.24 5.04 -13.98
C ARG A 305 15.50 3.88 -14.65
N PHE A 306 15.20 2.81 -13.91
CA PHE A 306 14.49 1.66 -14.46
C PHE A 306 12.99 1.94 -14.64
N LEU A 307 12.41 2.83 -13.82
CA LEU A 307 11.02 3.26 -13.97
C LEU A 307 10.81 4.17 -15.19
N LEU A 308 11.87 4.83 -15.67
CA LEU A 308 11.82 5.70 -16.84
C LEU A 308 12.06 4.95 -18.16
N GLN A 309 12.59 3.72 -18.09
CA GLN A 309 12.84 2.89 -19.25
C GLN A 309 11.59 2.08 -19.62
N ARG A 310 10.98 2.42 -20.77
CA ARG A 310 9.85 1.69 -21.35
C ARG A 310 10.27 0.25 -21.71
N PRO A 311 9.59 -0.79 -21.18
CA PRO A 311 9.82 -2.18 -21.60
C PRO A 311 9.56 -2.38 -23.10
N ALA A 312 10.36 -3.22 -23.76
CA ALA A 312 10.12 -3.63 -25.15
C ALA A 312 8.76 -4.35 -25.32
N THR A 313 8.35 -5.09 -24.29
CA THR A 313 7.07 -5.81 -24.22
C THR A 313 5.86 -4.90 -24.01
N ALA A 314 6.03 -3.59 -23.87
CA ALA A 314 4.91 -2.68 -23.60
C ALA A 314 4.04 -2.39 -24.82
N SER A 315 2.74 -2.65 -24.73
CA SER A 315 1.73 -2.06 -25.61
C SER A 315 1.43 -0.62 -25.18
N ARG A 316 1.32 -0.37 -23.87
CA ARG A 316 1.19 0.97 -23.27
C ARG A 316 2.13 1.15 -22.09
N PHE A 317 2.64 2.37 -21.93
CA PHE A 317 3.53 2.74 -20.84
C PHE A 317 3.34 4.23 -20.51
N HIS A 318 2.77 4.53 -19.35
CA HIS A 318 2.43 5.89 -18.94
C HIS A 318 2.96 6.17 -17.53
N SER A 319 3.45 7.38 -17.29
CA SER A 319 3.86 7.82 -15.95
C SER A 319 3.68 9.33 -15.83
N ASN A 320 3.53 9.83 -14.61
CA ASN A 320 3.44 11.27 -14.33
C ASN A 320 4.64 11.84 -13.56
N PHE A 321 5.70 11.05 -13.36
CA PHE A 321 6.95 11.54 -12.78
C PHE A 321 8.02 11.66 -13.88
N THR A 322 8.51 12.88 -14.07
CA THR A 322 9.58 13.20 -15.03
C THR A 322 10.95 13.04 -14.40
N THR A 323 12.02 13.02 -15.19
CA THR A 323 13.43 12.89 -14.76
C THR A 323 13.88 13.83 -13.62
N ASN A 324 13.16 14.90 -13.29
CA ASN A 324 13.56 15.90 -12.28
C ASN A 324 12.67 16.00 -11.03
N ALA A 325 11.62 15.17 -10.90
CA ALA A 325 10.80 15.17 -9.68
C ALA A 325 11.42 14.33 -8.55
N SER A 326 12.13 14.95 -7.61
CA SER A 326 12.38 14.33 -6.29
C SER A 326 11.04 13.92 -5.66
N PRO A 327 10.96 12.80 -4.94
CA PRO A 327 9.74 12.42 -4.24
C PRO A 327 9.42 13.51 -3.21
N ARG A 328 8.49 14.41 -3.56
CA ARG A 328 7.98 15.41 -2.63
C ARG A 328 6.99 14.71 -1.73
N HIS A 329 7.40 14.46 -0.50
CA HIS A 329 6.50 14.09 0.58
C HIS A 329 5.88 15.38 1.13
N ASN A 330 4.57 15.55 0.92
CA ASN A 330 3.75 16.51 1.68
C ASN A 330 3.18 15.82 2.91
#